data_AF-A0A932UIT4-F1
#
_entry.id   AF-A0A932UIT4-F1
#
_cell.length_a   1.000
_cell.length_b   1.000
_cell.length_c   1.000
_cell.angle_alpha   90.00
_cell.angle_beta   90.00
_cell.angle_gamma   90.00
#
_symmetry.space_group_name_H-M   'P 1'
#
loop_
_entity.id
_entity.type
_entity.pdbx_description
1 polymer ?
#
loop_
_entity_poly.entity_id
_entity_poly.type
_entity_poly.pdbx_seq_one_letter_code
_entity_poly.pdbx_strand_id
1 'polypeptide(L)' 'MIERGRELLAVDVKASDRVGFRDTAGLQAFLQEFSGRVRGGLLLYAGNEVRRISEKIVAAPWWKVV' A
#
# COMPACT_ATOMS: atom_id res chain seq x y z
N MET A 1 3.32 5.66 6.71
CA MET A 1 2.03 6.25 6.31
C MET A 1 2.26 7.66 5.81
N ILE A 2 1.41 8.16 4.92
CA ILE A 2 1.39 9.56 4.49
C ILE A 2 0.08 10.18 4.99
N GLU A 3 0.14 11.40 5.49
CA GLU A 3 -1.03 12.14 5.95
C GLU A 3 -1.21 13.41 5.11
N ARG A 4 -2.46 13.67 4.71
CA ARG A 4 -2.86 14.92 4.05
C ARG A 4 -4.13 15.43 4.69
N GLY A 5 -4.01 16.51 5.46
CA GLY A 5 -5.13 17.02 6.25
C GLY A 5 -5.58 16.00 7.28
N ARG A 6 -6.80 15.45 7.14
CA ARG A 6 -7.35 14.41 8.03
C ARG A 6 -7.30 13.00 7.44
N GLU A 7 -6.83 12.88 6.20
CA GLU A 7 -6.80 11.63 5.45
C GLU A 7 -5.45 10.94 5.57
N LEU A 8 -5.49 9.61 5.66
CA LEU A 8 -4.31 8.75 5.77
C LEU A 8 -4.16 7.88 4.51
N LEU A 9 -2.92 7.67 4.10
CA LEU A 9 -2.53 6.62 3.15
C LEU A 9 -1.56 5.66 3.84
N ALA A 10 -1.95 4.39 3.92
CA ALA A 10 -1.05 3.35 4.41
C ALA A 10 0.01 3.08 3.34
N VAL A 11 1.29 3.03 3.73
CA VAL A 11 2.40 2.74 2.83
C VAL A 11 3.28 1.70 3.48
N ASP A 12 3.57 0.62 2.75
CA ASP A 12 4.55 -0.40 3.13
C ASP A 12 5.53 -0.57 1.97
N VAL A 13 6.79 -0.86 2.27
CA VAL A 13 7.87 -1.01 1.28
C VAL A 13 8.51 -2.38 1.45
N LYS A 14 8.65 -3.12 0.36
CA LYS A 14 9.31 -4.43 0.33
C LYS A 14 10.43 -4.44 -0.71
N ALA A 15 11.64 -4.82 -0.28
CA ALA A 15 12.77 -5.06 -1.18
C ALA A 15 12.65 -6.44 -1.85
N SER A 16 11.52 -6.69 -2.51
CA SER A 16 11.23 -7.92 -3.24
C SER A 16 10.74 -7.56 -4.64
N ASP A 17 11.16 -8.32 -5.64
CA ASP A 17 10.72 -8.20 -7.03
C ASP A 17 9.30 -8.77 -7.24
N ARG A 18 8.81 -9.55 -6.27
CA ARG A 18 7.49 -10.16 -6.26
C ARG A 18 6.81 -9.87 -4.93
N VAL A 19 5.57 -9.43 -5.00
CA VAL A 19 4.68 -9.25 -3.85
C VAL A 19 3.34 -9.89 -4.16
N GLY A 20 2.55 -10.19 -3.14
CA GLY A 20 1.22 -10.77 -3.23
C GLY A 20 0.33 -10.34 -2.07
N PHE A 21 -0.86 -10.93 -1.99
CA PHE A 21 -1.83 -10.61 -0.95
C PHE A 21 -1.28 -10.82 0.48
N ARG A 22 -0.47 -11.85 0.68
CA ARG A 22 0.14 -12.16 1.99
C ARG A 22 1.07 -11.06 2.50
N ASP A 23 1.72 -10.32 1.60
CA ASP A 23 2.61 -9.21 1.95
C ASP A 23 1.84 -7.96 2.40
N THR A 24 0.51 -7.97 2.31
CA THR A 24 -0.33 -6.84 2.67
C THR A 24 -0.93 -6.90 4.07
N ALA A 25 -0.55 -7.88 4.90
CA ALA A 25 -1.13 -8.05 6.23
C ALA A 25 -1.03 -6.78 7.11
N GLY A 26 0.12 -6.10 7.09
CA GLY A 26 0.29 -4.83 7.80
C GLY A 26 -0.61 -3.71 7.26
N LEU A 27 -0.74 -3.62 5.93
CA LEU A 27 -1.66 -2.67 5.29
C LEU A 27 -3.12 -2.98 5.64
N GLN A 28 -3.50 -4.26 5.70
CA GLN A 28 -4.85 -4.69 6.07
C GLN A 28 -5.19 -4.31 7.51
N ALA A 29 -4.30 -4.59 8.46
CA ALA A 29 -4.47 -4.20 9.86
C ALA A 29 -4.65 -2.68 9.99
N PHE A 30 -3.80 -1.90 9.30
CA PHE A 30 -3.89 -0.45 9.29
C PHE A 30 -5.22 0.05 8.70
N LEU A 31 -5.68 -0.56 7.60
CA LEU A 31 -6.95 -0.21 6.98
C LEU A 31 -8.15 -0.45 7.90
N GLN A 32 -8.08 -1.50 8.73
CA GLN A 32 -9.12 -1.80 9.73
C GLN A 32 -9.09 -0.80 10.88
N GLU A 33 -7.91 -0.54 11.44
CA GLU A 33 -7.72 0.38 12.58
C GLU A 33 -8.14 1.82 12.24
N PHE A 34 -7.82 2.30 11.03
CA PHE A 34 -8.04 3.69 10.62
C PHE A 34 -9.17 3.85 9.60
N SER A 35 -10.12 2.92 9.53
CA SER A 35 -11.16 2.83 8.48
C SER A 35 -11.92 4.12 8.17
N GLY A 36 -12.09 5.03 9.14
CA GLY A 36 -12.75 6.34 8.97
C GLY A 36 -11.85 7.48 8.44
N ARG A 37 -10.54 7.28 8.36
CA ARG A 37 -9.54 8.28 7.91
C ARG A 37 -8.69 7.80 6.75
N VAL A 38 -8.52 6.49 6.61
CA VAL A 38 -7.64 5.89 5.61
C VAL A 38 -8.32 5.76 4.24
N ARG A 39 -7.64 6.25 3.20
CA ARG A 39 -8.13 6.22 1.82
C ARG A 39 -7.75 4.92 1.10
N GLY A 40 -6.70 4.25 1.54
CA GLY A 40 -6.20 3.01 0.93
C GLY A 40 -4.80 2.66 1.41
N GLY A 41 -4.24 1.62 0.78
CA GLY A 41 -2.88 1.15 0.99
C GLY A 41 -2.07 1.13 -0.31
N LEU A 42 -0.81 1.52 -0.20
CA LEU A 42 0.18 1.44 -1.27
C LEU A 42 1.32 0.51 -0.83
N LEU A 43 1.50 -0.59 -1.55
CA LEU A 43 2.64 -1.49 -1.39
C LEU A 43 3.70 -1.14 -2.43
N LEU A 44 4.78 -0.50 -1.99
CA LEU A 44 5.91 -0.21 -2.84
C LEU A 44 6.85 -1.42 -2.89
N TYR A 45 7.27 -1.82 -4.08
CA TYR A 45 8.12 -2.99 -4.25
C TYR A 45 9.15 -2.83 -5.38
N ALA A 46 10.06 -3.80 -5.51
CA ALA A 46 11.16 -3.78 -6.47
C ALA A 46 10.85 -4.52 -7.79
N GLY A 47 9.59 -4.85 -8.05
CA GLY A 47 9.17 -5.33 -9.37
C GLY A 47 8.74 -4.18 -10.27
N ASN A 48 8.07 -4.49 -11.37
CA ASN A 48 7.97 -3.63 -12.55
C ASN A 48 6.54 -3.29 -12.95
N GLU A 49 5.53 -3.84 -12.26
CA GLU A 49 4.12 -3.70 -12.59
C GLU A 49 3.37 -2.89 -11.52
N VAL A 50 2.45 -2.05 -11.97
CA VAL A 50 1.44 -1.49 -11.07
C VAL A 50 0.23 -2.41 -11.13
N ARG A 51 -0.21 -2.94 -9.99
CA ARG A 51 -1.35 -3.87 -9.96
C ARG A 51 -2.17 -3.73 -8.68
N ARG A 52 -3.47 -3.99 -8.80
CA ARG A 52 -4.39 -4.00 -7.67
C ARG A 52 -4.27 -5.34 -6.93
N ILE A 53 -4.00 -5.30 -5.62
CA ILE A 53 -3.90 -6.50 -4.76
C ILE A 53 -5.24 -6.79 -4.07
N SER A 54 -5.97 -5.73 -3.71
CA SER A 54 -7.34 -5.80 -3.19
C SER A 54 -8.08 -4.52 -3.56
N GLU A 55 -9.37 -4.42 -3.22
CA GLU A 55 -10.18 -3.22 -3.50
C GLU A 55 -9.48 -1.92 -3.07
N LYS A 56 -8.87 -1.94 -1.86
CA LYS A 56 -8.22 -0.79 -1.23
C LYS A 56 -6.69 -0.78 -1.29
N ILE A 57 -6.04 -1.79 -1.89
CA ILE A 57 -4.57 -1.89 -1.91
C ILE A 57 -4.04 -2.01 -3.33
N VAL A 58 -3.09 -1.15 -3.68
CA VAL A 58 -2.35 -1.18 -4.94
C VAL A 58 -0.88 -1.47 -4.64
N ALA A 59 -0.26 -2.34 -5.44
CA ALA A 59 1.18 -2.51 -5.47
C ALA A 59 1.76 -1.71 -6.64
N ALA A 60 2.87 -1.01 -6.41
CA ALA A 60 3.55 -0.22 -7.44
C ALA A 60 5.07 -0.26 -7.26
N PRO A 61 5.85 -0.20 -8.35
CA PRO A 61 7.30 -0.07 -8.26
C PRO A 61 7.68 1.25 -7.58
N TRP A 62 8.58 1.21 -6.60
CA TRP A 62 8.96 2.43 -5.85
C TRP A 62 9.54 3.56 -6.73
N TRP A 63 10.12 3.23 -7.90
CA TRP A 63 10.69 4.21 -8.84
C TRP A 63 9.67 4.79 -9.82
N LYS A 64 8.42 4.29 -9.82
CA LYS A 64 7.33 4.82 -10.66
C LYS A 64 6.45 5.83 -9.92
N VAL A 65 6.66 6.02 -8.62
CA VAL A 65 5.92 6.97 -7.79
C VAL A 65 6.85 8.16 -7.54
N VAL A 66 6.62 9.26 -8.27
CA VAL A 66 7.35 10.53 -8.21
C VAL A 66 6.43 11.68 -7.87
#